data_AF-A0A3D1R0R1-F1
#
_entry.id   AF-A0A3D1R0R1-F1
#
_cell.length_a   1.000
_cell.length_b   1.000
_cell.length_c   1.000
_cell.angle_alpha   90.00
_cell.angle_beta   90.00
_cell.angle_gamma   90.00
#
_symmetry.space_group_name_H-M   'P 1'
#
loop_
_entity.id
_entity.type
_entity.pdbx_description
1 polymer ?
#
loop_
_entity_poly.entity_id
_entity_poly.type
_entity_poly.pdbx_seq_one_letter_code
_entity_poly.pdbx_strand_id
1 'polypeptide(L)'
;MAKNPTQMGTNRTGIATSPIDSKAMIDSAKSATPTSQGDESNFANLRTEYINRAGQKPVGAIPPPTSLKGAAQAVGTLITGKRPQVLIDMLGERLAFERMGSRIYEALLAKMNGTLPPGRSPNRQEVEEFRDQEVRHFQLLKQTMENMGLDPTVETPSADLSGVESAGLLQVLSDPRTNIEQCLHALLVAELADYDGWETLIQLTDALGQTGLSNAFGEALRDEENHLRAVRRWYADNISAEAGVQLQMP
;
A
#
# COMPACT_ATOMS: atom_id res chain seq x y z
N MET A 1 25.48 1.73 -18.63
CA MET A 1 24.28 0.88 -18.46
C MET A 1 24.27 0.38 -17.03
N ALA A 2 23.16 0.53 -16.32
CA ALA A 2 22.98 -0.11 -15.01
C ALA A 2 23.00 -1.64 -15.17
N LYS A 3 23.58 -2.37 -14.20
CA LYS A 3 23.55 -3.83 -14.20
C LYS A 3 22.12 -4.31 -13.96
N ASN A 4 21.63 -5.26 -14.75
CA ASN A 4 20.33 -5.88 -14.49
C ASN A 4 20.46 -6.85 -13.29
N PRO A 5 19.65 -6.70 -12.22
CA PRO A 5 19.73 -7.55 -11.02
C PRO A 5 19.44 -9.04 -11.25
N THR A 6 18.75 -9.42 -12.34
CA THR A 6 18.46 -10.82 -12.68
C THR A 6 19.58 -11.50 -13.47
N GLN A 7 20.54 -10.74 -13.99
CA GLN A 7 21.73 -11.32 -14.61
C GLN A 7 22.56 -12.06 -13.57
N MET A 8 23.15 -13.19 -13.98
CA MET A 8 24.09 -13.93 -13.13
C MET A 8 25.19 -12.99 -12.63
N GLY A 9 25.15 -12.74 -11.32
CA GLY A 9 26.04 -11.82 -10.63
C GLY A 9 26.90 -12.50 -9.58
N THR A 10 27.68 -11.71 -8.85
CA THR A 10 28.51 -12.19 -7.75
C THR A 10 27.73 -12.29 -6.44
N ASN A 11 26.41 -12.52 -6.50
CA ASN A 11 25.63 -12.76 -5.30
C ASN A 11 26.21 -13.99 -4.59
N ARG A 12 26.65 -13.81 -3.35
CA ARG A 12 27.30 -14.85 -2.55
C ARG A 12 26.31 -15.61 -1.66
N THR A 13 25.02 -15.29 -1.71
CA THR A 13 24.01 -16.03 -0.96
C THR A 13 23.75 -17.40 -1.57
N GLY A 14 23.34 -18.35 -0.72
CA GLY A 14 23.11 -19.77 -1.09
C GLY A 14 24.23 -20.69 -0.59
N ILE A 15 23.88 -21.75 0.14
CA ILE A 15 24.85 -22.64 0.82
C ILE A 15 25.85 -23.31 -0.15
N ALA A 16 25.46 -23.47 -1.43
CA ALA A 16 26.30 -24.07 -2.44
C ALA A 16 27.43 -23.15 -2.94
N THR A 17 27.37 -21.83 -2.70
CA THR A 17 28.37 -20.87 -3.19
C THR A 17 29.66 -20.86 -2.35
N SER A 18 29.64 -21.41 -1.13
CA SER A 18 30.83 -21.61 -0.29
C SER A 18 30.84 -23.01 0.37
N PRO A 19 31.25 -24.07 -0.35
CA PRO A 19 31.20 -25.45 0.18
C PRO A 19 32.02 -25.67 1.46
N ILE A 20 33.13 -24.92 1.62
CA ILE A 20 34.01 -25.03 2.80
C ILE A 20 33.31 -24.44 4.03
N ASP A 21 32.85 -23.19 3.95
CA ASP A 21 32.19 -22.51 5.06
C ASP A 21 30.87 -23.21 5.42
N SER A 22 30.15 -23.69 4.41
CA SER A 22 28.90 -24.45 4.59
C SER A 22 29.12 -25.74 5.36
N LYS A 23 30.20 -26.47 5.08
CA LYS A 23 30.54 -27.67 5.87
C LYS A 23 30.85 -27.30 7.32
N ALA A 24 31.66 -26.27 7.54
CA ALA A 24 31.98 -25.79 8.88
C ALA A 24 30.74 -25.31 9.65
N MET A 25 29.81 -24.63 8.99
CA MET A 25 28.54 -24.18 9.56
C MET A 25 27.63 -25.37 9.91
N ILE A 26 27.52 -26.39 9.05
CA ILE A 26 26.75 -27.61 9.34
C ILE A 26 27.36 -28.38 10.51
N ASP A 27 28.67 -28.58 10.51
CA ASP A 27 29.38 -29.30 11.58
C ASP A 27 29.29 -28.54 12.91
N SER A 28 29.37 -27.20 12.86
CA SER A 28 29.12 -26.34 14.02
C SER A 28 27.68 -26.43 14.49
N ALA A 29 26.68 -26.37 13.60
CA ALA A 29 25.27 -26.49 13.99
C ALA A 29 24.95 -27.85 14.62
N LYS A 30 25.59 -28.94 14.17
CA LYS A 30 25.44 -30.28 14.74
C LYS A 30 26.10 -30.44 16.12
N SER A 31 27.19 -29.72 16.36
CA SER A 31 27.98 -29.83 17.60
C SER A 31 27.65 -28.73 18.62
N ALA A 32 27.08 -27.62 18.16
CA ALA A 32 26.63 -26.53 18.99
C ALA A 32 25.46 -26.99 19.86
N THR A 33 25.59 -26.77 21.16
CA THR A 33 24.45 -26.84 22.07
C THR A 33 23.74 -25.48 22.01
N PRO A 34 22.42 -25.44 21.78
CA PRO A 34 21.66 -24.20 21.87
C PRO A 34 21.99 -23.46 23.17
N THR A 35 22.27 -22.16 23.07
CA THR A 35 22.55 -21.30 24.22
C THR A 35 21.28 -20.91 24.98
N SER A 36 20.12 -21.27 24.44
CA SER A 36 18.80 -21.17 25.07
C SER A 36 18.18 -22.56 25.13
N GLN A 37 17.52 -22.88 26.24
CA GLN A 37 16.71 -24.10 26.40
C GLN A 37 15.29 -23.95 25.82
N GLY A 38 14.96 -22.77 25.29
CA GLY A 38 13.64 -22.44 24.76
C GLY A 38 13.50 -22.72 23.26
N ASP A 39 12.26 -22.73 22.81
CA ASP A 39 11.82 -22.89 21.44
C ASP A 39 11.18 -21.59 20.90
N GLU A 40 10.53 -21.66 19.73
CA GLU A 40 9.75 -20.56 19.17
C GLU A 40 8.60 -20.10 20.08
N SER A 41 8.18 -20.92 21.06
CA SER A 41 7.09 -20.60 21.99
C SER A 41 7.43 -19.38 22.85
N ASN A 42 8.71 -19.17 23.19
CA ASN A 42 9.11 -17.96 23.93
C ASN A 42 8.90 -16.68 23.12
N PHE A 43 9.22 -16.69 21.82
CA PHE A 43 8.94 -15.56 20.94
C PHE A 43 7.44 -15.38 20.70
N ALA A 44 6.69 -16.47 20.58
CA ALA A 44 5.23 -16.42 20.48
C ALA A 44 4.61 -15.81 21.75
N ASN A 45 5.02 -16.27 22.93
CA ASN A 45 4.57 -15.74 24.22
C ASN A 45 4.90 -14.26 24.36
N LEU A 46 6.10 -13.84 23.97
CA LEU A 46 6.49 -12.44 24.00
C LEU A 46 5.62 -11.60 23.06
N ARG A 47 5.37 -12.05 21.82
CA ARG A 47 4.44 -11.38 20.91
C ARG A 47 3.04 -11.28 21.51
N THR A 48 2.54 -12.36 22.11
CA THR A 48 1.25 -12.38 22.81
C THR A 48 1.22 -11.41 24.00
N GLU A 49 2.30 -11.31 24.77
CA GLU A 49 2.42 -10.34 25.86
C GLU A 49 2.33 -8.90 25.32
N TYR A 50 3.08 -8.58 24.26
CA TYR A 50 3.02 -7.27 23.62
C TYR A 50 1.62 -6.99 23.05
N ILE A 51 0.97 -7.96 22.40
CA ILE A 51 -0.40 -7.82 21.89
C ILE A 51 -1.38 -7.58 23.03
N ASN A 52 -1.31 -8.33 24.13
CA ASN A 52 -2.20 -8.17 25.27
C ASN A 52 -1.99 -6.84 25.99
N ARG A 53 -0.74 -6.39 26.10
CA ARG A 53 -0.37 -5.10 26.69
C ARG A 53 -0.79 -3.93 25.79
N ALA A 54 -0.59 -4.07 24.48
CA ALA A 54 -0.97 -3.09 23.48
C ALA A 54 -2.47 -3.08 23.22
N GLY A 55 -3.19 -4.18 23.39
CA GLY A 55 -4.64 -4.29 23.21
C GLY A 55 -5.47 -3.38 24.12
N GLN A 56 -4.82 -2.71 25.07
CA GLN A 56 -5.41 -1.65 25.90
C GLN A 56 -5.30 -0.25 25.29
N LYS A 57 -4.47 -0.06 24.25
CA LYS A 57 -4.23 1.22 23.57
C LYS A 57 -4.20 0.99 22.04
N PRO A 58 -5.28 1.33 21.32
CA PRO A 58 -5.29 1.23 19.86
C PRO A 58 -4.24 2.14 19.24
N VAL A 59 -3.91 1.88 17.96
CA VAL A 59 -2.94 2.68 17.17
C VAL A 59 -3.32 4.17 17.12
N GLY A 60 -4.62 4.46 17.10
CA GLY A 60 -5.16 5.81 17.22
C GLY A 60 -6.60 5.82 17.73
N ALA A 61 -7.25 6.98 17.66
CA ALA A 61 -8.67 7.13 17.95
C ALA A 61 -9.28 8.24 17.09
N ILE A 62 -10.56 8.07 16.71
CA ILE A 62 -11.32 9.14 16.05
C ILE A 62 -11.59 10.27 17.06
N PRO A 63 -11.20 11.52 16.78
CA PRO A 63 -11.46 12.63 17.69
C PRO A 63 -12.95 13.00 17.71
N PRO A 64 -13.41 13.66 18.79
CA PRO A 64 -14.75 14.24 18.81
C PRO A 64 -14.95 15.23 17.63
N PRO A 65 -16.17 15.37 17.09
CA PRO A 65 -16.44 16.33 16.03
C PRO A 65 -16.06 17.75 16.47
N THR A 66 -15.31 18.45 15.63
CA THR A 66 -14.86 19.84 15.88
C THR A 66 -15.85 20.88 15.36
N SER A 67 -16.91 20.46 14.66
CA SER A 67 -17.94 21.33 14.08
C SER A 67 -19.35 20.97 14.55
N LEU A 68 -20.25 21.98 14.59
CA LEU A 68 -21.66 21.79 14.90
C LEU A 68 -22.36 20.83 13.90
N LYS A 69 -21.97 20.89 12.62
CA LYS A 69 -22.48 20.00 11.57
C LYS A 69 -22.07 18.54 11.83
N GLY A 70 -20.78 18.31 12.12
CA GLY A 70 -20.26 16.99 12.44
C GLY A 70 -20.89 16.42 13.72
N ALA A 71 -21.11 17.27 14.73
CA ALA A 71 -21.79 16.87 15.97
C ALA A 71 -23.25 16.42 15.70
N ALA A 72 -24.00 17.17 14.90
CA ALA A 72 -25.39 16.80 14.56
C ALA A 72 -25.47 15.50 13.74
N GLN A 73 -24.57 15.29 12.78
CA GLN A 73 -24.54 14.07 11.97
C GLN A 73 -24.18 12.82 12.80
N ALA A 74 -23.20 12.95 13.71
CA ALA A 74 -22.81 11.86 14.61
C ALA A 74 -23.97 11.43 15.51
N VAL A 75 -24.72 12.38 16.08
CA VAL A 75 -25.88 12.07 16.93
C VAL A 75 -27.02 11.41 16.14
N GLY A 76 -27.35 11.92 14.95
CA GLY A 76 -28.43 11.36 14.13
C GLY A 76 -28.19 9.92 13.70
N THR A 77 -26.95 9.57 13.39
CA THR A 77 -26.57 8.20 12.97
C THR A 77 -26.46 7.23 14.14
N LEU A 78 -26.00 7.67 15.32
CA LEU A 78 -25.96 6.86 16.54
C LEU A 78 -27.35 6.36 16.97
N ILE A 79 -28.40 7.18 16.76
CA ILE A 79 -29.79 6.82 17.08
C ILE A 79 -30.28 5.63 16.23
N THR A 80 -29.66 5.37 15.08
CA THR A 80 -30.01 4.23 14.20
C THR A 80 -29.29 2.92 14.55
N GLY A 81 -28.43 2.91 15.58
CA GLY A 81 -27.62 1.75 15.96
C GLY A 81 -26.43 1.46 15.03
N LYS A 82 -26.24 2.26 13.98
CA LYS A 82 -25.07 2.21 13.08
C LYS A 82 -23.85 2.90 13.71
N ARG A 83 -22.64 2.51 13.30
CA ARG A 83 -21.37 3.09 13.78
C ARG A 83 -20.76 4.04 12.73
N PRO A 84 -21.14 5.33 12.71
CA PRO A 84 -20.64 6.31 11.73
C PRO A 84 -19.12 6.50 11.77
N GLN A 85 -18.48 6.18 12.90
CA GLN A 85 -17.03 6.30 13.08
C GLN A 85 -16.25 5.41 12.10
N VAL A 86 -16.82 4.27 11.67
CA VAL A 86 -16.18 3.38 10.69
C VAL A 86 -16.05 4.07 9.33
N LEU A 87 -17.08 4.82 8.91
CA LEU A 87 -17.00 5.60 7.68
C LEU A 87 -15.97 6.72 7.77
N ILE A 88 -15.90 7.40 8.93
CA ILE A 88 -14.89 8.44 9.16
C ILE A 88 -13.47 7.87 9.10
N ASP A 89 -13.26 6.71 9.72
CA ASP A 89 -11.97 6.02 9.70
C ASP A 89 -11.58 5.60 8.27
N MET A 90 -12.51 5.03 7.51
CA MET A 90 -12.29 4.63 6.11
C MET A 90 -12.01 5.83 5.20
N LEU A 91 -12.69 6.97 5.40
CA LEU A 91 -12.40 8.20 4.67
C LEU A 91 -10.99 8.73 4.99
N GLY A 92 -10.58 8.66 6.26
CA GLY A 92 -9.21 9.02 6.69
C GLY A 92 -8.15 8.09 6.08
N GLU A 93 -8.41 6.79 6.08
CA GLU A 93 -7.57 5.77 5.45
C GLU A 93 -7.34 6.06 3.97
N ARG A 94 -8.43 6.23 3.20
CA ARG A 94 -8.34 6.52 1.77
C ARG A 94 -7.63 7.85 1.52
N LEU A 95 -7.94 8.88 2.31
CA LEU A 95 -7.27 10.18 2.16
C LEU A 95 -5.75 10.08 2.38
N ALA A 96 -5.31 9.27 3.35
CA ALA A 96 -3.89 9.01 3.59
C ALA A 96 -3.27 8.20 2.44
N PHE A 97 -3.99 7.21 1.92
CA PHE A 97 -3.53 6.37 0.81
C PHE A 97 -3.31 7.18 -0.46
N GLU A 98 -4.31 7.94 -0.92
CA GLU A 98 -4.24 8.80 -2.12
C GLU A 98 -3.11 9.84 -2.07
N ARG A 99 -2.85 10.38 -0.87
CA ARG A 99 -1.71 11.27 -0.65
C ARG A 99 -0.40 10.57 -0.96
N MET A 100 -0.27 9.30 -0.59
CA MET A 100 0.91 8.49 -0.85
C MET A 100 0.93 7.94 -2.27
N GLY A 101 -0.20 7.57 -2.86
CA GLY A 101 -0.34 7.14 -4.26
C GLY A 101 0.24 8.17 -5.24
N SER A 102 -0.13 9.44 -5.09
CA SER A 102 0.47 10.53 -5.88
C SER A 102 2.00 10.61 -5.78
N ARG A 103 2.58 10.32 -4.58
CA ARG A 103 4.04 10.30 -4.36
C ARG A 103 4.70 9.06 -4.93
N ILE A 104 4.03 7.92 -4.89
CA ILE A 104 4.47 6.67 -5.51
C ILE A 104 4.58 6.88 -7.02
N TYR A 105 3.58 7.49 -7.67
CA TYR A 105 3.65 7.82 -9.09
C TYR A 105 4.74 8.84 -9.43
N GLU A 106 4.95 9.87 -8.60
CA GLU A 106 6.10 10.78 -8.75
C GLU A 106 7.45 10.04 -8.69
N ALA A 107 7.60 9.09 -7.75
CA ALA A 107 8.79 8.27 -7.64
C ALA A 107 8.96 7.34 -8.86
N LEU A 108 7.87 6.78 -9.39
CA LEU A 108 7.89 5.99 -10.63
C LEU A 108 8.36 6.85 -11.81
N LEU A 109 7.87 8.07 -11.98
CA LEU A 109 8.32 8.99 -13.04
C LEU A 109 9.83 9.27 -12.94
N ALA A 110 10.35 9.45 -11.72
CA ALA A 110 11.79 9.59 -11.50
C ALA A 110 12.55 8.30 -11.90
N LYS A 111 12.02 7.13 -11.52
CA LYS A 111 12.58 5.82 -11.86
C LYS A 111 12.62 5.58 -13.37
N MET A 112 11.57 5.97 -14.09
CA MET A 112 11.48 5.83 -15.54
C MET A 112 12.61 6.60 -16.24
N ASN A 113 12.90 7.84 -15.82
CA ASN A 113 13.97 8.64 -16.42
C ASN A 113 15.35 7.99 -16.26
N GLY A 114 15.56 7.20 -15.20
CA GLY A 114 16.85 6.59 -14.90
C GLY A 114 17.02 5.14 -15.38
N THR A 115 15.91 4.38 -15.47
CA THR A 115 15.99 2.91 -15.58
C THR A 115 15.10 2.29 -16.65
N LEU A 116 14.07 2.98 -17.15
CA LEU A 116 13.16 2.42 -18.16
C LEU A 116 13.86 2.39 -19.54
N PRO A 117 14.02 1.20 -20.16
CA PRO A 117 14.57 1.14 -21.51
C PRO A 117 13.66 1.80 -22.55
N PRO A 118 14.22 2.41 -23.62
CA PRO A 118 13.42 3.00 -24.69
C PRO A 118 12.44 2.00 -25.31
N GLY A 119 11.20 2.43 -25.55
CA GLY A 119 10.15 1.61 -26.17
C GLY A 119 9.45 0.62 -25.24
N ARG A 120 9.80 0.59 -23.94
CA ARG A 120 9.06 -0.17 -22.93
C ARG A 120 7.94 0.66 -22.30
N SER A 121 6.87 -0.03 -21.87
CA SER A 121 5.81 0.54 -21.03
C SER A 121 6.30 0.69 -19.58
N PRO A 122 5.70 1.59 -18.77
CA PRO A 122 4.67 2.56 -19.13
C PRO A 122 5.18 3.72 -19.99
N ASN A 123 4.27 4.43 -20.66
CA ASN A 123 4.60 5.70 -21.29
C ASN A 123 4.47 6.84 -20.27
N ARG A 124 5.32 7.87 -20.38
CA ARG A 124 5.37 8.97 -19.39
C ARG A 124 4.03 9.69 -19.23
N GLN A 125 3.33 9.98 -20.32
CA GLN A 125 2.09 10.74 -20.28
C GLN A 125 0.98 10.01 -19.50
N GLU A 126 0.86 8.70 -19.70
CA GLU A 126 -0.10 7.85 -18.98
C GLU A 126 0.20 7.83 -17.46
N VAL A 127 1.47 7.76 -17.07
CA VAL A 127 1.87 7.83 -15.64
C VAL A 127 1.63 9.21 -15.04
N GLU A 128 1.83 10.27 -15.83
CA GLU A 128 1.52 11.64 -15.40
C GLU A 128 0.02 11.86 -15.20
N GLU A 129 -0.81 11.27 -16.07
CA GLU A 129 -2.26 11.30 -15.97
C GLU A 129 -2.75 10.56 -14.71
N PHE A 130 -2.21 9.37 -14.43
CA PHE A 130 -2.56 8.60 -13.23
C PHE A 130 -2.17 9.38 -11.97
N ARG A 131 -0.94 9.91 -11.91
CA ARG A 131 -0.49 10.80 -10.83
C ARG A 131 -1.43 12.00 -10.61
N ASP A 132 -1.98 12.56 -11.67
CA ASP A 132 -2.93 13.68 -11.58
C ASP A 132 -4.34 13.20 -11.18
N GLN A 133 -4.72 11.96 -11.44
CA GLN A 133 -5.95 11.31 -10.95
C GLN A 133 -5.91 11.11 -9.43
N GLU A 134 -4.83 10.53 -8.90
CA GLU A 134 -4.58 10.38 -7.45
C GLU A 134 -4.74 11.71 -6.70
N VAL A 135 -4.19 12.79 -7.27
CA VAL A 135 -4.33 14.13 -6.69
C VAL A 135 -5.80 14.57 -6.68
N ARG A 136 -6.58 14.26 -7.72
CA ARG A 136 -8.02 14.56 -7.75
C ARG A 136 -8.80 13.73 -6.75
N HIS A 137 -8.49 12.45 -6.60
CA HIS A 137 -9.12 11.54 -5.64
C HIS A 137 -8.83 11.98 -4.19
N PHE A 138 -7.59 12.35 -3.88
CA PHE A 138 -7.24 13.01 -2.63
C PHE A 138 -8.10 14.25 -2.36
N GLN A 139 -8.25 15.13 -3.36
CA GLN A 139 -9.07 16.34 -3.21
C GLN A 139 -10.57 16.02 -3.03
N LEU A 140 -11.08 15.00 -3.71
CA LEU A 140 -12.46 14.53 -3.57
C LEU A 140 -12.73 14.07 -2.14
N LEU A 141 -11.85 13.25 -1.55
CA LEU A 141 -11.97 12.78 -0.18
C LEU A 141 -11.86 13.94 0.82
N LYS A 142 -10.89 14.83 0.63
CA LYS A 142 -10.70 16.03 1.46
C LYS A 142 -11.97 16.88 1.50
N GLN A 143 -12.52 17.21 0.33
CA GLN A 143 -13.74 18.00 0.22
C GLN A 143 -14.94 17.26 0.81
N THR A 144 -15.02 15.95 0.64
CA THR A 144 -16.08 15.13 1.24
C THR A 144 -16.05 15.21 2.76
N MET A 145 -14.86 15.05 3.36
CA MET A 145 -14.67 15.18 4.81
C MET A 145 -15.03 16.59 5.30
N GLU A 146 -14.55 17.64 4.64
CA GLU A 146 -14.88 19.03 4.98
C GLU A 146 -16.40 19.29 4.88
N ASN A 147 -17.06 18.76 3.85
CA ASN A 147 -18.50 18.87 3.68
C ASN A 147 -19.28 18.11 4.75
N MET A 148 -18.73 17.05 5.33
CA MET A 148 -19.30 16.35 6.49
C MET A 148 -18.99 17.08 7.82
N GLY A 149 -18.22 18.17 7.78
CA GLY A 149 -17.79 18.90 8.97
C GLY A 149 -16.69 18.18 9.75
N LEU A 150 -15.94 17.31 9.07
CA LEU A 150 -14.77 16.59 9.58
C LEU A 150 -13.49 17.38 9.27
N ASP A 151 -12.43 17.09 10.00
CA ASP A 151 -11.10 17.64 9.76
C ASP A 151 -10.25 16.64 8.97
N PRO A 152 -9.89 16.92 7.70
CA PRO A 152 -9.11 16.01 6.85
C PRO A 152 -7.62 15.93 7.26
N THR A 153 -7.19 16.66 8.28
CA THR A 153 -5.82 16.57 8.83
C THR A 153 -5.70 15.58 9.98
N VAL A 154 -6.83 15.05 10.46
CA VAL A 154 -6.86 14.04 11.51
C VAL A 154 -6.26 12.73 11.00
N GLU A 155 -5.29 12.21 11.74
CA GLU A 155 -4.78 10.86 11.58
C GLU A 155 -5.69 9.88 12.34
N THR A 156 -6.58 9.23 11.59
CA THR A 156 -7.45 8.18 12.12
C THR A 156 -6.66 6.88 12.31
N PRO A 157 -7.17 5.90 13.09
CA PRO A 157 -6.50 4.61 13.25
C PRO A 157 -6.10 3.94 11.93
N SER A 158 -7.01 3.90 10.95
CA SER A 158 -6.71 3.31 9.64
C SER A 158 -5.82 4.22 8.77
N ALA A 159 -5.87 5.54 8.95
CA ALA A 159 -4.95 6.46 8.28
C ALA A 159 -3.49 6.26 8.72
N ASP A 160 -3.25 6.05 10.01
CA ASP A 160 -1.91 5.74 10.55
C ASP A 160 -1.39 4.42 9.96
N LEU A 161 -2.21 3.36 10.02
CA LEU A 161 -1.86 2.06 9.44
C LEU A 161 -1.55 2.15 7.94
N SER A 162 -2.42 2.79 7.17
CA SER A 162 -2.25 3.00 5.72
C SER A 162 -0.97 3.79 5.41
N GLY A 163 -0.61 4.76 6.25
CA GLY A 163 0.66 5.48 6.18
C GLY A 163 1.88 4.55 6.35
N VAL A 164 1.84 3.64 7.33
CA VAL A 164 2.92 2.65 7.54
C VAL A 164 3.03 1.66 6.38
N GLU A 165 1.90 1.15 5.89
CA GLU A 165 1.85 0.19 4.78
C GLU A 165 2.41 0.81 3.50
N SER A 166 1.91 1.99 3.12
CA SER A 166 2.33 2.70 1.90
C SER A 166 3.77 3.24 1.98
N ALA A 167 4.29 3.53 3.18
CA ALA A 167 5.68 3.93 3.35
C ALA A 167 6.67 2.84 2.89
N GLY A 168 6.35 1.56 3.08
CA GLY A 168 7.15 0.44 2.57
C GLY A 168 7.21 0.41 1.04
N LEU A 169 6.07 0.69 0.38
CA LEU A 169 6.00 0.75 -1.08
C LEU A 169 6.83 1.92 -1.62
N LEU A 170 6.69 3.12 -1.03
CA LEU A 170 7.48 4.28 -1.43
C LEU A 170 8.98 4.05 -1.25
N GLN A 171 9.40 3.35 -0.18
CA GLN A 171 10.80 2.97 0.03
C GLN A 171 11.33 2.13 -1.14
N VAL A 172 10.55 1.18 -1.67
CA VAL A 172 10.96 0.37 -2.83
C VAL A 172 11.14 1.25 -4.08
N LEU A 173 10.18 2.14 -4.36
CA LEU A 173 10.26 2.99 -5.56
C LEU A 173 11.39 4.03 -5.48
N SER A 174 11.65 4.53 -4.28
CA SER A 174 12.66 5.55 -4.03
C SER A 174 14.06 4.98 -3.81
N ASP A 175 14.21 3.67 -3.58
CA ASP A 175 15.54 3.04 -3.48
C ASP A 175 16.27 3.17 -4.83
N PRO A 176 17.42 3.84 -4.91
CA PRO A 176 18.15 4.01 -6.17
C PRO A 176 18.65 2.68 -6.76
N ARG A 177 18.66 1.60 -5.98
CA ARG A 177 19.13 0.27 -6.39
C ARG A 177 18.04 -0.57 -7.05
N THR A 178 16.76 -0.21 -6.92
CA THR A 178 15.67 -0.94 -7.57
C THR A 178 15.54 -0.57 -9.04
N ASN A 179 15.16 -1.55 -9.87
CA ASN A 179 14.87 -1.34 -11.30
C ASN A 179 13.36 -1.12 -11.55
N ILE A 180 13.01 -0.86 -12.81
CA ILE A 180 11.62 -0.57 -13.19
C ILE A 180 10.69 -1.76 -12.94
N GLU A 181 11.13 -2.99 -13.15
CA GLU A 181 10.36 -4.21 -12.92
C GLU A 181 9.99 -4.37 -11.44
N GLN A 182 10.94 -4.14 -10.53
CA GLN A 182 10.72 -4.17 -9.09
C GLN A 182 9.78 -3.04 -8.64
N CYS A 183 9.92 -1.85 -9.22
CA CYS A 183 9.02 -0.73 -8.93
C CYS A 183 7.59 -0.98 -9.43
N LEU A 184 7.43 -1.58 -10.62
CA LEU A 184 6.11 -1.94 -11.15
C LEU A 184 5.44 -3.03 -10.32
N HIS A 185 6.18 -3.98 -9.77
CA HIS A 185 5.63 -4.93 -8.80
C HIS A 185 5.14 -4.23 -7.52
N ALA A 186 5.93 -3.31 -6.96
CA ALA A 186 5.52 -2.56 -5.77
C ALA A 186 4.30 -1.65 -6.06
N LEU A 187 4.26 -1.01 -7.23
CA LEU A 187 3.10 -0.25 -7.67
C LEU A 187 1.87 -1.16 -7.80
N LEU A 188 2.00 -2.35 -8.38
CA LEU A 188 0.90 -3.31 -8.47
C LEU A 188 0.31 -3.67 -7.09
N VAL A 189 1.14 -3.77 -6.06
CA VAL A 189 0.66 -3.98 -4.68
C VAL A 189 -0.15 -2.78 -4.18
N ALA A 190 0.29 -1.56 -4.50
CA ALA A 190 -0.44 -0.33 -4.18
C ALA A 190 -1.82 -0.32 -4.87
N GLU A 191 -1.84 -0.52 -6.19
CA GLU A 191 -3.06 -0.50 -7.01
C GLU A 191 -4.10 -1.55 -6.60
N LEU A 192 -3.66 -2.73 -6.20
CA LEU A 192 -4.55 -3.77 -5.68
C LEU A 192 -5.24 -3.30 -4.38
N ALA A 193 -4.45 -2.73 -3.46
CA ALA A 193 -4.98 -2.22 -2.21
C ALA A 193 -5.88 -1.00 -2.41
N ASP A 194 -5.59 -0.15 -3.41
CA ASP A 194 -6.39 1.05 -3.65
C ASP A 194 -7.74 0.72 -4.26
N TYR A 195 -7.76 -0.10 -5.31
CA TYR A 195 -8.98 -0.56 -5.96
C TYR A 195 -9.95 -1.21 -4.96
N ASP A 196 -9.47 -2.17 -4.16
CA ASP A 196 -10.28 -2.84 -3.14
C ASP A 196 -10.70 -1.87 -2.01
N GLY A 197 -9.87 -0.87 -1.71
CA GLY A 197 -10.16 0.19 -0.75
C GLY A 197 -11.32 1.08 -1.20
N TRP A 198 -11.32 1.54 -2.44
CA TRP A 198 -12.42 2.31 -3.04
C TRP A 198 -13.70 1.49 -3.14
N GLU A 199 -13.61 0.24 -3.58
CA GLU A 199 -14.77 -0.65 -3.66
C GLU A 199 -15.42 -0.83 -2.27
N THR A 200 -14.60 -1.08 -1.24
CA THR A 200 -15.05 -1.22 0.14
C THR A 200 -15.70 0.07 0.67
N LEU A 201 -15.09 1.24 0.41
CA LEU A 201 -15.65 2.53 0.83
C LEU A 201 -17.02 2.77 0.18
N ILE A 202 -17.16 2.49 -1.12
CA ILE A 202 -18.43 2.64 -1.84
C ILE A 202 -19.50 1.71 -1.24
N GLN A 203 -19.18 0.43 -1.07
CA GLN A 203 -20.10 -0.54 -0.44
C GLN A 203 -20.53 -0.10 0.98
N LEU A 204 -19.59 0.43 1.77
CA LEU A 204 -19.89 0.96 3.10
C LEU A 204 -20.83 2.16 3.02
N THR A 205 -20.59 3.10 2.10
CA THR A 205 -21.48 4.26 1.93
C THR A 205 -22.88 3.85 1.51
N ASP A 206 -23.03 2.88 0.61
CA ASP A 206 -24.33 2.35 0.20
C ASP A 206 -25.05 1.64 1.34
N ALA A 207 -24.36 0.79 2.11
CA ALA A 207 -24.92 0.11 3.28
C ALA A 207 -25.36 1.10 4.38
N LEU A 208 -24.71 2.26 4.46
CA LEU A 208 -25.09 3.35 5.35
C LEU A 208 -26.24 4.21 4.79
N GLY A 209 -26.64 4.02 3.53
CA GLY A 209 -27.68 4.80 2.85
C GLY A 209 -27.20 6.15 2.31
N GLN A 210 -25.88 6.33 2.19
CA GLN A 210 -25.22 7.54 1.69
C GLN A 210 -24.99 7.45 0.17
N THR A 211 -26.04 7.17 -0.60
CA THR A 211 -25.95 6.94 -2.06
C THR A 211 -25.37 8.13 -2.83
N GLY A 212 -25.52 9.35 -2.31
CA GLY A 212 -24.86 10.53 -2.87
C GLY A 212 -23.33 10.46 -2.81
N LEU A 213 -22.77 9.89 -1.74
CA LEU A 213 -21.33 9.69 -1.60
C LEU A 213 -20.85 8.53 -2.48
N SER A 214 -21.54 7.40 -2.46
CA SER A 214 -21.26 6.26 -3.34
C SER A 214 -21.17 6.70 -4.81
N ASN A 215 -22.16 7.46 -5.29
CA ASN A 215 -22.16 7.98 -6.65
C ASN A 215 -21.00 8.94 -6.94
N ALA A 216 -20.64 9.79 -5.98
CA ALA A 216 -19.52 10.73 -6.13
C ALA A 216 -18.17 10.00 -6.23
N PHE A 217 -18.02 8.86 -5.55
CA PHE A 217 -16.82 8.04 -5.56
C PHE A 217 -16.72 7.10 -6.76
N GLY A 218 -17.82 6.87 -7.48
CA GLY A 218 -17.84 5.95 -8.62
C GLY A 218 -16.97 6.35 -9.81
N GLU A 219 -16.55 7.62 -9.93
CA GLU A 219 -15.54 8.02 -10.92
C GLU A 219 -14.13 7.62 -10.48
N ALA A 220 -13.78 7.83 -9.20
CA ALA A 220 -12.50 7.39 -8.64
C ALA A 220 -12.30 5.88 -8.80
N LEU A 221 -13.31 5.07 -8.43
CA LEU A 221 -13.23 3.61 -8.63
C LEU A 221 -13.00 3.20 -10.11
N ARG A 222 -13.53 3.96 -11.07
CA ARG A 222 -13.30 3.70 -12.50
C ARG A 222 -11.89 4.08 -12.95
N ASP A 223 -11.34 5.16 -12.39
CA ASP A 223 -9.93 5.51 -12.58
C ASP A 223 -9.03 4.40 -12.01
N GLU A 224 -9.26 3.95 -10.77
CA GLU A 224 -8.49 2.88 -10.13
C GLU A 224 -8.55 1.55 -10.87
N GLU A 225 -9.73 1.19 -11.41
CA GLU A 225 -9.85 -0.01 -12.24
C GLU A 225 -8.96 0.08 -13.50
N ASN A 226 -8.83 1.28 -14.07
CA ASN A 226 -7.94 1.53 -15.21
C ASN A 226 -6.48 1.48 -14.80
N HIS A 227 -6.11 2.09 -13.67
CA HIS A 227 -4.75 2.07 -13.14
C HIS A 227 -4.29 0.64 -12.87
N LEU A 228 -5.08 -0.13 -12.11
CA LEU A 228 -4.80 -1.53 -11.80
C LEU A 228 -4.63 -2.37 -13.08
N ARG A 229 -5.53 -2.23 -14.06
CA ARG A 229 -5.38 -2.93 -15.36
C ARG A 229 -4.09 -2.54 -16.07
N ALA A 230 -3.77 -1.26 -16.13
CA ALA A 230 -2.60 -0.76 -16.82
C ALA A 230 -1.31 -1.20 -16.12
N VAL A 231 -1.22 -1.10 -14.79
CA VAL A 231 -0.04 -1.52 -14.01
C VAL A 231 0.19 -3.02 -14.11
N ARG A 232 -0.87 -3.86 -14.07
CA ARG A 232 -0.76 -5.30 -14.34
C ARG A 232 -0.11 -5.55 -15.71
N ARG A 233 -0.59 -4.84 -16.74
CA ARG A 233 -0.06 -4.94 -18.10
C ARG A 233 1.40 -4.50 -18.16
N TRP A 234 1.73 -3.34 -17.62
CA TRP A 234 3.11 -2.83 -17.62
C TRP A 234 4.06 -3.79 -16.93
N TYR A 235 3.67 -4.32 -15.77
CA TYR A 235 4.48 -5.29 -15.05
C TYR A 235 4.71 -6.55 -15.89
N ALA A 236 3.65 -7.16 -16.42
CA ALA A 236 3.75 -8.37 -17.24
C ALA A 236 4.56 -8.15 -18.52
N ASP A 237 4.39 -7.02 -19.20
CA ASP A 237 5.15 -6.66 -20.41
C ASP A 237 6.65 -6.54 -20.11
N ASN A 238 7.02 -5.91 -18.99
CA ASN A 238 8.41 -5.76 -18.61
C ASN A 238 9.04 -7.10 -18.16
N ILE A 239 8.32 -7.94 -17.42
CA ILE A 239 8.82 -9.28 -17.09
C ILE A 239 8.95 -10.14 -18.35
N SER A 240 7.96 -10.10 -19.25
CA SER A 240 7.97 -10.79 -20.54
C SER A 240 9.21 -10.43 -21.36
N ALA A 241 9.46 -9.14 -21.53
CA ALA A 241 10.61 -8.68 -22.30
C ALA A 241 11.96 -8.93 -21.61
N GLU A 242 12.01 -9.01 -20.27
CA GLU A 242 13.23 -9.38 -19.55
C GLU A 242 13.55 -10.87 -19.70
N ALA A 243 12.52 -11.71 -19.64
CA ALA A 243 12.63 -13.15 -19.81
C ALA A 243 12.75 -13.59 -21.28
N GLY A 244 12.43 -12.70 -22.24
CA GLY A 244 12.40 -13.05 -23.67
C GLY A 244 11.25 -13.99 -24.05
N VAL A 245 10.13 -13.93 -23.31
CA VAL A 245 8.93 -14.76 -23.53
C VAL A 245 7.69 -13.88 -23.53
N GLN A 246 6.56 -14.41 -24.02
CA GLN A 246 5.26 -13.73 -23.90
C GLN A 246 4.46 -14.36 -22.76
N LEU A 247 4.12 -13.58 -21.73
CA LEU A 247 3.18 -14.00 -20.71
C LEU A 247 1.74 -13.88 -21.22
N GLN A 248 0.88 -14.83 -20.83
CA GLN A 248 -0.57 -14.71 -20.99
C GLN A 248 -1.11 -13.95 -19.77
N MET A 249 -1.67 -12.77 -20.02
CA MET A 249 -2.38 -12.02 -19.01
C MET A 249 -3.75 -12.67 -18.77
N PRO A 250 -4.18 -12.85 -17.50
CA PRO A 250 -5.54 -13.28 -17.17
C PRO A 250 -6.59 -12.22 -17.55
#